data_AF-A0A960JRX5-F1
#
_entry.id   AF-A0A960JRX5-F1
#
_cell.length_a   1.000
_cell.length_b   1.000
_cell.length_c   1.000
_cell.angle_alpha   90.00
_cell.angle_beta   90.00
_cell.angle_gamma   90.00
#
_symmetry.space_group_name_H-M   'P 1'
#
loop_
_entity.id
_entity.type
_entity.pdbx_description
1 polymer ?
#
loop_
_entity_poly.entity_id
_entity_poly.type
_entity_poly.pdbx_seq_one_letter_code
_entity_poly.pdbx_strand_id
1 'polypeptide(L)'
;YRNFSSKDHLLSAAMVEWTGRLRNRVAQRPPKGDTAAEQMIDVLDRACAAMARQPKLSVALIRAQSSADAGPVGGRSEVRRSIASMGDGILAHLDPEVRRDIVAVLGHVWYSNLVSWANGRSSFERVTEELARACHVLIDPYDQP
;
A
#
# COMPACT_ATOMS: atom_id res chain seq x y z
N TYR A 1 11.80 -28.58 15.00
CA TYR A 1 12.11 -27.32 14.27
C TYR A 1 11.18 -26.23 14.78
N ARG A 2 11.68 -25.32 15.63
CA ARG A 2 10.88 -24.28 16.30
C ARG A 2 11.71 -22.98 16.27
N ASN A 3 11.58 -22.21 15.19
CA ASN A 3 12.30 -20.93 14.94
C ASN A 3 11.34 -19.78 14.54
N PHE A 4 10.03 -19.97 14.72
CA PHE A 4 9.01 -19.08 14.14
C PHE A 4 8.95 -17.70 14.84
N SER A 5 9.15 -17.64 16.16
CA SER A 5 9.07 -16.38 16.90
C SER A 5 10.09 -15.33 16.44
N SER A 6 11.38 -15.69 16.27
CA SER A 6 12.40 -14.70 15.90
C SER A 6 12.26 -14.19 14.46
N LYS A 7 11.84 -15.07 13.53
CA LYS A 7 11.62 -14.71 12.12
C LYS A 7 10.40 -13.79 11.97
N ASP A 8 9.31 -14.08 12.68
CA ASP A 8 8.09 -13.26 12.64
C ASP A 8 8.33 -11.88 13.27
N HIS A 9 9.09 -11.80 14.37
CA HIS A 9 9.50 -10.53 14.96
C HIS A 9 10.39 -9.72 14.02
N LEU A 10 11.36 -10.34 13.36
CA LEU A 10 12.22 -9.67 12.38
C LEU A 10 11.43 -9.13 11.19
N LEU A 11 10.50 -9.94 10.66
CA LEU A 11 9.64 -9.57 9.53
C LEU A 11 8.67 -8.44 9.90
N SER A 12 8.09 -8.49 11.10
CA SER A 12 7.24 -7.42 11.63
C SER A 12 8.04 -6.12 11.80
N ALA A 13 9.22 -6.17 12.41
CA ALA A 13 10.10 -5.01 12.57
C ALA A 13 10.51 -4.42 11.20
N ALA A 14 10.83 -5.28 10.23
CA ALA A 14 11.14 -4.84 8.87
C ALA A 14 9.92 -4.23 8.15
N MET A 15 8.70 -4.71 8.42
CA MET A 15 7.46 -4.12 7.90
C MET A 15 7.19 -2.74 8.50
N VAL A 16 7.36 -2.58 9.81
CA VAL A 16 7.26 -1.29 10.52
C VAL A 16 8.28 -0.29 9.98
N GLU A 17 9.53 -0.71 9.83
CA GLU A 17 10.58 0.14 9.29
C GLU A 17 10.29 0.53 7.84
N TRP A 18 9.86 -0.43 7.02
CA TRP A 18 9.53 -0.20 5.62
C TRP A 18 8.33 0.76 5.47
N THR A 19 7.25 0.56 6.22
CA THR A 19 6.08 1.46 6.25
C THR A 19 6.43 2.85 6.82
N GLY A 20 7.31 2.93 7.81
CA GLY A 20 7.85 4.19 8.33
C GLY A 20 8.63 4.98 7.29
N ARG A 21 9.54 4.31 6.55
CA ARG A 21 10.28 4.93 5.43
C ARG A 21 9.35 5.37 4.30
N LEU A 22 8.28 4.63 4.07
CA LEU A 22 7.26 4.94 3.07
C LEU A 22 6.52 6.22 3.44
N ARG A 23 5.98 6.29 4.66
CA ARG A 23 5.29 7.46 5.20
C ARG A 23 6.20 8.69 5.20
N ASN A 24 7.45 8.56 5.64
CA ASN A 24 8.39 9.67 5.65
C ASN A 24 8.66 10.23 4.24
N ARG A 25 8.68 9.38 3.21
CA ARG A 25 8.85 9.85 1.82
C ARG A 25 7.62 10.53 1.26
N VAL A 26 6.43 10.05 1.62
CA VAL A 26 5.18 10.70 1.24
C VAL A 26 5.05 12.05 1.95
N ALA A 27 5.38 12.12 3.24
CA ALA A 27 5.32 13.36 4.03
C ALA A 27 6.34 14.44 3.61
N GLN A 28 7.43 14.06 2.94
CA GLN A 28 8.48 15.01 2.53
C GLN A 28 8.04 16.02 1.48
N ARG A 29 7.03 15.69 0.66
CA ARG A 29 6.54 16.57 -0.41
C ARG A 29 5.03 16.41 -0.55
N PRO A 30 4.27 17.51 -0.68
CA PRO A 30 2.86 17.43 -1.02
C PRO A 30 2.62 16.50 -2.22
N PRO A 31 1.50 15.76 -2.23
CA PRO A 31 1.11 14.99 -3.40
C PRO A 31 0.90 15.94 -4.58
N LYS A 32 1.23 15.48 -5.79
CA LYS A 32 1.06 16.23 -7.03
C LYS A 32 -0.21 15.77 -7.74
N GLY A 33 -0.90 16.68 -8.42
CA GLY A 33 -2.13 16.39 -9.14
C GLY A 33 -3.18 17.47 -8.89
N ASP A 34 -4.01 17.70 -9.89
CA ASP A 34 -5.09 18.69 -9.86
C ASP A 34 -6.36 18.11 -9.23
N THR A 35 -6.49 16.77 -9.18
CA THR A 35 -7.61 16.05 -8.54
C THR A 35 -7.17 15.17 -7.37
N ALA A 36 -8.12 14.74 -6.53
CA ALA A 36 -7.82 13.83 -5.43
C ALA A 36 -7.36 12.46 -5.95
N ALA A 37 -7.91 12.00 -7.08
CA ALA A 37 -7.45 10.80 -7.75
C ALA A 37 -5.97 10.90 -8.18
N GLU A 38 -5.58 11.98 -8.85
CA GLU A 38 -4.20 12.19 -9.30
C GLU A 38 -3.21 12.28 -8.12
N GLN A 39 -3.61 12.98 -7.05
CA GLN A 39 -2.84 13.09 -5.83
C GLN A 39 -2.64 11.72 -5.15
N MET A 40 -3.67 10.88 -5.14
CA MET A 40 -3.57 9.52 -4.62
C MET A 40 -2.63 8.68 -5.48
N ILE A 41 -2.74 8.76 -6.80
CA ILE A 41 -1.89 8.03 -7.75
C ILE A 41 -0.42 8.37 -7.52
N ASP A 42 -0.08 9.65 -7.43
CA ASP A 42 1.28 10.10 -7.17
C ASP A 42 1.84 9.57 -5.84
N VAL A 43 1.02 9.47 -4.79
CA VAL A 43 1.44 8.85 -3.51
C VAL A 43 1.68 7.35 -3.66
N LEU A 44 0.79 6.64 -4.35
CA LEU A 44 0.90 5.20 -4.60
C LEU A 44 2.13 4.88 -5.46
N ASP A 45 2.42 5.69 -6.48
CA ASP A 45 3.62 5.56 -7.33
C ASP A 45 4.91 5.76 -6.55
N ARG A 46 4.98 6.80 -5.71
CA ARG A 46 6.13 7.01 -4.79
C ARG A 46 6.32 5.80 -3.87
N ALA A 47 5.21 5.19 -3.45
CA ALA A 47 5.23 4.00 -2.61
C ALA A 47 5.69 2.74 -3.35
N CYS A 48 5.22 2.49 -4.57
CA CYS A 48 5.71 1.41 -5.42
C CYS A 48 7.20 1.60 -5.76
N ALA A 49 7.63 2.82 -6.10
CA ALA A 49 9.03 3.15 -6.32
C ALA A 49 9.90 2.91 -5.08
N ALA A 50 9.35 3.05 -3.88
CA ALA A 50 10.03 2.69 -2.64
C ALA A 50 10.30 1.19 -2.50
N MET A 51 9.36 0.35 -2.92
CA MET A 51 9.51 -1.10 -2.92
C MET A 51 10.49 -1.56 -3.99
N ALA A 52 10.39 -0.97 -5.19
CA ALA A 52 11.23 -1.32 -6.32
C ALA A 52 12.74 -1.09 -6.05
N ARG A 53 13.09 -0.19 -5.11
CA ARG A 53 14.49 0.03 -4.68
C ARG A 53 15.09 -1.11 -3.86
N GLN A 54 14.27 -1.94 -3.23
CA GLN A 54 14.72 -3.08 -2.42
C GLN A 54 13.90 -4.34 -2.74
N PRO A 55 13.92 -4.82 -4.00
CA PRO A 55 12.95 -5.80 -4.49
C PRO A 55 13.05 -7.14 -3.74
N LYS A 56 14.26 -7.59 -3.38
CA LYS A 56 14.46 -8.82 -2.58
C LYS A 56 13.78 -8.73 -1.20
N LEU A 57 13.90 -7.59 -0.52
CA LEU A 57 13.27 -7.34 0.78
C LEU A 57 11.75 -7.27 0.62
N SER A 58 11.25 -6.51 -0.36
CA SER A 58 9.82 -6.37 -0.61
C SER A 58 9.17 -7.72 -0.96
N VAL A 59 9.79 -8.54 -1.80
CA VAL A 59 9.30 -9.91 -2.09
C VAL A 59 9.28 -10.76 -0.83
N ALA A 60 10.34 -10.73 -0.01
CA ALA A 60 10.40 -11.51 1.23
C ALA A 60 9.29 -11.11 2.21
N LEU A 61 9.05 -9.80 2.38
CA LEU A 61 8.00 -9.27 3.26
C LEU A 61 6.59 -9.63 2.78
N ILE A 62 6.32 -9.53 1.47
CA ILE A 62 5.01 -9.89 0.90
C ILE A 62 4.77 -11.39 1.01
N ARG A 63 5.77 -12.22 0.67
CA ARG A 63 5.65 -13.68 0.81
C ARG A 63 5.43 -14.10 2.25
N ALA A 64 6.17 -13.49 3.18
CA ALA A 64 5.97 -13.69 4.61
C ALA A 64 4.54 -13.33 5.05
N GLN A 65 4.03 -12.18 4.62
CA GLN A 65 2.68 -11.72 4.94
C GLN A 65 1.58 -12.63 4.34
N SER A 66 1.84 -13.22 3.17
CA SER A 66 0.92 -14.14 2.50
C SER A 66 0.98 -15.59 2.99
N SER A 67 2.00 -15.94 3.79
CA SER A 67 2.18 -17.31 4.30
C SER A 67 1.07 -17.67 5.29
N ALA A 68 0.61 -18.92 5.23
CA ALA A 68 -0.39 -19.47 6.17
C ALA A 68 0.12 -19.50 7.63
N ASP A 69 1.44 -19.53 7.82
CA ASP A 69 2.09 -19.50 9.13
C ASP A 69 2.26 -18.09 9.72
N ALA A 70 1.86 -17.03 8.98
CA ALA A 70 1.87 -15.68 9.51
C ALA A 70 0.87 -15.60 10.66
N GLY A 71 1.39 -15.57 11.90
CA GLY A 71 0.58 -15.39 13.10
C GLY A 71 -0.34 -14.16 12.99
N PRO A 72 -1.36 -14.04 13.87
CA PRO A 72 -2.46 -13.14 13.66
C PRO A 72 -1.99 -11.67 13.49
N VAL A 73 -2.40 -11.06 12.38
CA VAL A 73 -2.91 -9.68 12.33
C VAL A 73 -1.89 -8.50 12.29
N GLY A 74 -0.60 -8.69 12.61
CA GLY A 74 0.38 -7.57 12.63
C GLY A 74 0.59 -6.84 11.30
N GLY A 75 1.28 -7.48 10.35
CA GLY A 75 1.72 -6.81 9.11
C GLY A 75 0.59 -6.45 8.13
N ARG A 76 -0.50 -7.23 8.08
CA ARG A 76 -1.67 -6.93 7.21
C ARG A 76 -2.39 -5.65 7.64
N SER A 77 -2.45 -5.39 8.95
CA SER A 77 -3.04 -4.16 9.49
C SER A 77 -2.17 -2.91 9.23
N GLU A 78 -0.85 -3.06 9.12
CA GLU A 78 0.08 -1.94 8.94
C GLU A 78 0.09 -1.39 7.52
N VAL A 79 -0.01 -2.25 6.51
CA VAL A 79 -0.14 -1.80 5.10
C VAL A 79 -1.44 -1.04 4.91
N ARG A 80 -2.56 -1.56 5.43
CA ARG A 80 -3.86 -0.86 5.41
C ARG A 80 -3.80 0.48 6.14
N ARG A 81 -3.16 0.53 7.32
CA ARG A 81 -2.94 1.78 8.06
C ARG A 81 -2.03 2.76 7.30
N SER A 82 -1.07 2.25 6.54
CA SER A 82 -0.18 3.09 5.73
C SER A 82 -0.94 3.74 4.57
N ILE A 83 -1.77 2.99 3.84
CA ILE A 83 -2.62 3.53 2.77
C ILE A 83 -3.63 4.53 3.34
N ALA A 84 -4.28 4.21 4.47
CA ALA A 84 -5.18 5.14 5.15
C ALA A 84 -4.46 6.45 5.52
N SER A 85 -3.32 6.36 6.20
CA SER A 85 -2.52 7.52 6.61
C SER A 85 -2.02 8.35 5.42
N MET A 86 -1.82 7.74 4.25
CA MET A 86 -1.42 8.41 3.02
C MET A 86 -2.58 9.14 2.35
N GLY A 87 -3.79 8.58 2.46
CA GLY A 87 -5.00 9.12 1.86
C GLY A 87 -5.78 10.12 2.73
N ASP A 88 -5.53 10.15 4.04
CA ASP A 88 -6.34 10.93 5.00
C ASP A 88 -6.45 12.42 4.64
N GLY A 89 -5.36 13.04 4.17
CA GLY A 89 -5.37 14.44 3.74
C GLY A 89 -6.01 14.65 2.37
N ILE A 90 -5.81 13.71 1.45
CA ILE A 90 -6.28 13.80 0.06
C ILE A 90 -7.80 13.62 0.00
N LEU A 91 -8.32 12.63 0.72
CA LEU A 91 -9.74 12.26 0.74
C LEU A 91 -10.51 12.95 1.87
N ALA A 92 -9.94 13.98 2.50
CA ALA A 92 -10.54 14.65 3.66
C ALA A 92 -11.91 15.28 3.37
N HIS A 93 -12.12 15.69 2.11
CA HIS A 93 -13.35 16.31 1.62
C HIS A 93 -14.51 15.33 1.40
N LEU A 94 -14.24 14.02 1.35
CA LEU A 94 -15.25 12.99 1.17
C LEU A 94 -15.98 12.65 2.47
N ASP A 95 -17.20 12.12 2.31
CA ASP A 95 -17.93 11.51 3.42
C ASP A 95 -17.06 10.44 4.13
N PRO A 96 -17.03 10.41 5.47
CA PRO A 96 -16.19 9.47 6.20
C PRO A 96 -16.43 7.99 5.90
N GLU A 97 -17.66 7.59 5.54
CA GLU A 97 -17.96 6.19 5.17
C GLU A 97 -17.40 5.89 3.79
N VAL A 98 -17.65 6.77 2.82
CA VAL A 98 -17.09 6.69 1.46
C VAL A 98 -15.56 6.61 1.50
N ARG A 99 -14.90 7.48 2.28
CA ARG A 99 -13.44 7.46 2.45
C ARG A 99 -12.96 6.12 2.99
N ARG A 100 -13.65 5.55 4.00
CA ARG A 100 -13.28 4.24 4.57
C ARG A 100 -13.39 3.13 3.53
N ASP A 101 -14.43 3.14 2.71
CA ASP A 101 -14.66 2.13 1.67
C ASP A 101 -13.60 2.24 0.56
N ILE A 102 -13.31 3.45 0.08
CA ILE A 102 -12.25 3.70 -0.91
C ILE A 102 -10.91 3.16 -0.41
N VAL A 103 -10.51 3.52 0.82
CA VAL A 103 -9.25 3.06 1.42
C VAL A 103 -9.22 1.53 1.59
N ALA A 104 -10.34 0.92 1.98
CA ALA A 104 -10.44 -0.53 2.11
C ALA A 104 -10.26 -1.23 0.75
N VAL A 105 -10.97 -0.79 -0.28
CA VAL A 105 -10.89 -1.36 -1.63
C VAL A 105 -9.51 -1.16 -2.24
N LEU A 106 -8.92 0.04 -2.15
CA LEU A 106 -7.55 0.30 -2.60
C LEU A 106 -6.54 -0.60 -1.88
N GLY A 107 -6.73 -0.84 -0.57
CA GLY A 107 -5.93 -1.79 0.18
C GLY A 107 -5.98 -3.21 -0.37
N HIS A 108 -7.17 -3.67 -0.80
CA HIS A 108 -7.34 -4.98 -1.44
C HIS A 108 -6.69 -5.06 -2.83
N VAL A 109 -6.86 -4.03 -3.66
CA VAL A 109 -6.25 -3.94 -5.00
C VAL A 109 -4.73 -3.97 -4.88
N TRP A 110 -4.17 -3.14 -3.99
CA TRP A 110 -2.74 -3.10 -3.71
C TRP A 110 -2.20 -4.47 -3.28
N TYR A 111 -2.85 -5.10 -2.29
CA TYR A 111 -2.40 -6.38 -1.76
C TYR A 111 -2.43 -7.50 -2.83
N SER A 112 -3.51 -7.61 -3.59
CA SER A 112 -3.65 -8.60 -4.66
C SER A 112 -2.54 -8.46 -5.70
N ASN A 113 -2.28 -7.23 -6.15
CA ASN A 113 -1.24 -6.92 -7.12
C ASN A 113 0.17 -7.21 -6.60
N LEU A 114 0.46 -6.85 -5.34
CA LEU A 114 1.73 -7.15 -4.69
C LEU A 114 1.98 -8.65 -4.54
N VAL A 115 0.97 -9.44 -4.19
CA VAL A 115 1.09 -10.91 -4.11
C VAL A 115 1.34 -11.50 -5.50
N SER A 116 0.66 -10.99 -6.54
CA SER A 116 0.92 -11.41 -7.92
C SER A 116 2.37 -11.12 -8.34
N TRP A 117 2.84 -9.89 -8.08
CA TRP A 117 4.22 -9.45 -8.34
C TRP A 117 5.25 -10.31 -7.58
N ALA A 118 5.06 -10.53 -6.28
CA ALA A 118 5.99 -11.30 -5.46
C ALA A 118 6.10 -12.78 -5.87
N ASN A 119 5.11 -13.29 -6.59
CA ASN A 119 5.10 -14.62 -7.18
C ASN A 119 5.61 -14.66 -8.63
N GLY A 120 6.12 -13.53 -9.16
CA GLY A 120 6.63 -13.43 -10.51
C GLY A 120 5.56 -13.44 -11.60
N ARG A 121 4.28 -13.22 -11.24
CA ARG A 121 3.15 -13.20 -12.19
C ARG A 121 2.80 -11.81 -12.69
N SER A 122 3.49 -10.77 -12.21
CA SER A 122 3.22 -9.37 -12.57
C SER A 122 4.49 -8.52 -12.45
N SER A 123 4.49 -7.33 -13.07
CA SER A 123 5.54 -6.31 -12.96
C SER A 123 5.11 -5.18 -12.01
N PHE A 124 6.06 -4.37 -11.53
CA PHE A 124 5.71 -3.16 -10.75
C PHE A 124 4.91 -2.14 -11.56
N GLU A 125 5.20 -2.01 -12.86
CA GLU A 125 4.43 -1.18 -13.79
C GLU A 125 2.96 -1.60 -13.83
N ARG A 126 2.70 -2.91 -13.87
CA ARG A 126 1.34 -3.42 -13.82
C ARG A 126 0.66 -3.12 -12.48
N VAL A 127 1.41 -3.18 -11.36
CA VAL A 127 0.89 -2.80 -10.04
C VAL A 127 0.45 -1.33 -10.03
N THR A 128 1.29 -0.42 -10.53
CA THR A 128 0.99 1.02 -10.58
C THR A 128 -0.19 1.33 -11.49
N GLU A 129 -0.27 0.67 -12.66
CA GLU A 129 -1.40 0.80 -13.58
C GLU A 129 -2.75 0.38 -12.96
N GLU A 130 -2.80 -0.76 -12.27
CA GLU A 130 -4.04 -1.24 -11.63
C GLU A 130 -4.46 -0.32 -10.49
N LEU A 131 -3.51 0.21 -9.74
CA LEU A 131 -3.78 1.17 -8.67
C LEU A 131 -4.30 2.48 -9.23
N ALA A 132 -3.72 2.99 -10.32
CA ALA A 132 -4.22 4.19 -10.98
C ALA A 132 -5.64 4.01 -11.51
N ARG A 133 -5.94 2.88 -12.16
CA ARG A 133 -7.31 2.53 -12.56
C ARG A 133 -8.26 2.50 -11.38
N ALA A 134 -7.86 1.89 -10.27
CA ALA A 134 -8.69 1.83 -9.07
C ALA A 134 -8.94 3.22 -8.46
N CYS A 135 -7.93 4.10 -8.42
CA CYS A 135 -8.09 5.49 -7.99
C CYS A 135 -9.13 6.21 -8.85
N HIS A 136 -9.03 6.14 -10.18
CA HIS A 136 -10.00 6.77 -11.07
C HIS A 136 -11.42 6.24 -10.84
N VAL A 137 -11.59 4.92 -10.76
CA VAL A 137 -12.92 4.30 -10.54
C VAL A 137 -13.53 4.69 -9.19
N LEU A 138 -12.71 4.81 -8.15
CA LEU A 138 -13.18 5.01 -6.77
C LEU A 138 -13.27 6.48 -6.35
N ILE A 139 -12.50 7.38 -6.98
CA ILE A 139 -12.32 8.76 -6.52
C ILE A 139 -12.89 9.77 -7.54
N ASP A 140 -12.68 9.58 -8.85
CA ASP A 140 -13.17 10.52 -9.87
C ASP A 140 -14.68 10.82 -9.77
N PRO A 141 -15.58 9.87 -9.39
CA PRO A 141 -16.99 10.17 -9.20
C PRO A 141 -17.29 11.24 -8.15
N TYR A 142 -16.34 11.56 -7.29
CA TYR A 142 -16.43 12.57 -6.23
C TYR A 142 -15.60 13.83 -6.52
N ASP A 143 -14.73 13.81 -7.54
CA ASP A 143 -13.94 14.97 -8.00
C ASP A 143 -14.70 15.83 -9.02
N GLN A 144 -15.86 15.38 -9.51
CA GLN A 144 -16.72 16.13 -10.43
C GLN A 144 -17.68 17.05 -9.66
N PRO A 145 -17.93 18.29 -10.12
CA PRO A 145 -18.85 19.23 -9.49
C PRO A 145 -20.33 18.81 -9.58
#